data_AF-A0A2H1IJM2-F1
#
_entry.id   AF-A0A2H1IJM2-F1
#
_cell.length_a   1.000
_cell.length_b   1.000
_cell.length_c   1.000
_cell.angle_alpha   90.00
_cell.angle_beta   90.00
_cell.angle_gamma   90.00
#
_symmetry.space_group_name_H-M   'P 1'
#
loop_
_entity.id
_entity.type
_entity.pdbx_description
1 polymer ?
#
loop_
_entity_poly.entity_id
_entity_poly.type
_entity_poly.pdbx_seq_one_letter_code
_entity_poly.pdbx_strand_id
1 'polypeptide(L)'
;MVKIGIYAVTSLERSLIDVARDYPLSVSVPMLDHALRCGSADLDDVRTVVSACVEIEGSRNVENALELADGRRESVAESVCAVRFYEFGIVGFLPQVNIFDTARNWLGRVDFCHEKAKIIVEVDGMGKYGLGSGDPKKEIEKEKLRESALSAAGYLVIRLTWRQLYRSELFHHILNATATRLSSN
;
A
#
# COMPACT_ATOMS: atom_id res chain seq x y z
N MET A 1 -17.80 -11.69 20.09
CA MET A 1 -17.61 -13.16 20.02
C MET A 1 -18.71 -13.76 19.16
N VAL A 2 -18.37 -14.69 18.27
CA VAL A 2 -19.28 -15.49 17.44
C VAL A 2 -19.03 -16.98 17.72
N LYS A 3 -19.95 -17.87 17.31
CA LYS A 3 -19.80 -19.32 17.52
C LYS A 3 -19.56 -20.05 16.21
N ILE A 4 -18.56 -20.93 16.19
CA ILE A 4 -18.33 -21.91 15.12
C ILE A 4 -18.48 -23.30 15.74
N GLY A 5 -19.60 -23.97 15.46
CA GLY A 5 -20.00 -25.18 16.17
C GLY A 5 -20.14 -24.91 17.67
N ILE A 6 -19.34 -25.60 18.49
CA ILE A 6 -19.32 -25.44 19.96
C ILE A 6 -18.28 -24.43 20.45
N TYR A 7 -17.41 -23.92 19.57
CA TYR A 7 -16.32 -23.04 19.96
C TYR A 7 -16.74 -21.58 19.86
N ALA A 8 -16.46 -20.81 20.92
CA ALA A 8 -16.58 -19.37 20.89
C ALA A 8 -15.29 -18.79 20.29
N VAL A 9 -15.43 -18.02 19.22
CA VAL A 9 -14.32 -17.36 18.51
C VAL A 9 -14.60 -15.86 18.39
N THR A 10 -13.61 -15.08 18.00
CA THR A 10 -13.77 -13.66 17.69
C THR A 10 -14.49 -13.47 16.34
N SER A 11 -15.21 -12.35 16.18
CA SER A 11 -15.67 -11.96 14.84
C SER A 11 -14.48 -11.50 14.00
N LEU A 12 -14.67 -11.30 12.69
CA LEU A 12 -13.59 -10.80 11.83
C LEU A 12 -13.12 -9.42 12.30
N GLU A 13 -14.06 -8.51 12.57
CA GLU A 13 -13.78 -7.15 13.04
C GLU A 13 -13.03 -7.18 14.37
N ARG A 14 -13.49 -8.01 15.32
CA ARG A 14 -12.79 -8.15 16.60
C ARG A 14 -11.38 -8.70 16.43
N SER A 15 -11.21 -9.68 15.54
CA SER A 15 -9.89 -10.25 15.24
C SER A 15 -8.95 -9.21 14.61
N LEU A 16 -9.45 -8.39 13.68
CA LEU A 16 -8.69 -7.30 13.07
C LEU A 16 -8.27 -6.25 14.11
N ILE A 17 -9.17 -5.91 15.04
CA ILE A 17 -8.88 -4.98 16.14
C ILE A 17 -7.83 -5.56 17.09
N ASP A 18 -7.96 -6.82 17.48
CA ASP A 18 -7.01 -7.48 18.37
C ASP A 18 -5.62 -7.57 17.72
N VAL A 19 -5.54 -7.89 16.43
CA VAL A 19 -4.27 -7.85 15.68
C VAL A 19 -3.72 -6.42 15.61
N ALA A 20 -4.56 -5.42 15.33
CA ALA A 20 -4.15 -4.02 15.32
C ALA A 20 -3.73 -3.51 16.70
N ARG A 21 -4.17 -4.14 17.78
CA ARG A 21 -3.73 -3.81 19.14
C ARG A 21 -2.35 -4.40 19.44
N ASP A 22 -2.17 -5.68 19.12
CA ASP A 22 -1.04 -6.47 19.64
C ASP A 22 0.16 -6.54 18.70
N TYR A 23 -0.01 -6.20 17.42
CA TYR A 23 1.03 -6.32 16.39
C TYR A 23 1.38 -4.98 15.72
N PRO A 24 2.60 -4.86 15.16
CA PRO A 24 3.00 -3.69 14.39
C PRO A 24 2.07 -3.41 13.21
N LEU A 25 2.02 -2.14 12.77
CA LEU A 25 1.24 -1.70 11.61
C LEU A 25 1.57 -2.49 10.33
N SER A 26 2.83 -2.92 10.18
CA SER A 26 3.28 -3.76 9.06
C SER A 26 2.65 -5.16 9.03
N VAL A 27 1.96 -5.57 10.09
CA VAL A 27 1.17 -6.81 10.18
C VAL A 27 -0.32 -6.50 10.12
N SER A 28 -0.80 -5.53 10.91
CA SER A 28 -2.23 -5.25 11.04
C SER A 28 -2.84 -4.58 9.81
N VAL A 29 -2.16 -3.60 9.21
CA VAL A 29 -2.66 -2.87 8.03
C VAL A 29 -2.85 -3.79 6.83
N PRO A 30 -1.91 -4.69 6.46
CA PRO A 30 -2.16 -5.65 5.37
C PRO A 30 -3.39 -6.55 5.58
N MET A 31 -3.72 -6.92 6.82
CA MET A 31 -4.91 -7.71 7.13
C MET A 31 -6.19 -6.89 6.97
N LEU A 32 -6.18 -5.63 7.44
CA LEU A 32 -7.26 -4.67 7.23
C LEU A 32 -7.48 -4.42 5.74
N ASP A 33 -6.43 -4.07 5.00
CA ASP A 33 -6.48 -3.83 3.55
C ASP A 33 -7.06 -5.02 2.80
N HIS A 34 -6.65 -6.25 3.15
CA HIS A 34 -7.18 -7.46 2.56
C HIS A 34 -8.67 -7.64 2.85
N ALA A 35 -9.10 -7.46 4.10
CA ALA A 35 -10.50 -7.59 4.48
C ALA A 35 -11.40 -6.58 3.76
N LEU A 36 -10.93 -5.31 3.64
CA LEU A 36 -11.62 -4.25 2.90
C LEU A 36 -11.66 -4.56 1.39
N ARG A 37 -10.54 -4.99 0.80
CA ARG A 37 -10.45 -5.31 -0.63
C ARG A 37 -11.36 -6.46 -1.03
N CYS A 38 -11.49 -7.47 -0.18
CA CYS A 38 -12.37 -8.61 -0.42
C CYS A 38 -13.85 -8.30 -0.09
N GLY A 39 -14.15 -7.14 0.49
CA GLY A 39 -15.50 -6.79 0.94
C GLY A 39 -15.98 -7.64 2.12
N SER A 40 -15.06 -8.26 2.85
CA SER A 40 -15.37 -9.09 4.03
C SER A 40 -15.56 -8.26 5.30
N ALA A 41 -15.09 -7.01 5.30
CA ALA A 41 -15.29 -6.05 6.36
C ALA A 41 -15.48 -4.64 5.76
N ASP A 42 -16.17 -3.78 6.50
CA ASP A 42 -16.26 -2.34 6.24
C ASP A 42 -15.58 -1.55 7.37
N LEU A 43 -14.95 -0.41 7.05
CA LEU A 43 -14.25 0.38 8.06
C LEU A 43 -15.18 0.95 9.12
N ASP A 44 -16.42 1.28 8.78
CA ASP A 44 -17.40 1.81 9.72
C ASP A 44 -17.91 0.72 10.67
N ASP A 45 -18.05 -0.52 10.18
CA ASP A 45 -18.34 -1.67 11.03
C ASP A 45 -17.20 -1.94 12.03
N VAL A 46 -15.95 -1.93 11.55
CA VAL A 46 -14.77 -2.11 12.42
C VAL A 46 -14.69 -0.99 13.46
N ARG A 47 -14.90 0.27 13.08
CA ARG A 47 -14.95 1.42 14.01
C ARG A 47 -16.07 1.30 15.03
N THR A 48 -17.23 0.79 14.63
CA THR A 48 -18.35 0.54 15.54
C THR A 48 -17.93 -0.49 16.61
N VAL A 49 -17.28 -1.59 16.22
CA VAL A 49 -16.76 -2.57 17.17
C VAL A 49 -15.70 -1.97 18.09
N VAL A 50 -14.79 -1.14 17.59
CA VAL A 50 -13.81 -0.42 18.42
C VAL A 50 -14.49 0.46 19.46
N SER A 51 -15.51 1.23 19.08
CA SER A 51 -16.22 2.14 19.99
C SER A 51 -16.94 1.42 21.14
N ALA A 52 -17.30 0.16 20.94
CA ALA A 52 -17.91 -0.68 21.96
C ALA A 52 -16.88 -1.37 22.89
N CYS A 53 -15.59 -1.29 22.58
CA CYS A 53 -14.53 -1.86 23.40
C CYS A 53 -14.15 -0.88 24.54
N VAL A 54 -13.99 -1.42 25.75
CA VAL A 54 -13.66 -0.64 26.98
C VAL A 54 -12.13 -0.54 27.19
N GLU A 55 -11.34 -1.07 26.26
CA GLU A 55 -9.89 -1.25 26.40
C GLU A 55 -9.12 0.05 26.07
N ILE A 56 -8.25 0.50 26.98
CA ILE A 56 -7.48 1.74 26.85
C ILE A 56 -6.11 1.49 26.18
N GLU A 57 -5.50 0.34 26.44
CA GLU A 57 -4.17 -0.02 25.95
C GLU A 57 -4.18 -0.39 24.46
N GLY A 58 -3.19 0.12 23.71
CA GLY A 58 -3.06 -0.10 22.26
C GLY A 58 -4.08 0.64 21.39
N SER A 59 -4.95 1.46 21.97
CA SER A 59 -5.93 2.32 21.28
C SER A 59 -5.31 3.13 20.14
N ARG A 60 -4.16 3.78 20.39
CA ARG A 60 -3.45 4.56 19.36
C ARG A 60 -2.94 3.71 18.19
N ASN A 61 -2.52 2.47 18.43
CA ASN A 61 -2.05 1.60 17.33
C ASN A 61 -3.24 1.13 16.48
N VAL A 62 -4.37 0.84 17.12
CA VAL A 62 -5.65 0.56 16.45
C VAL A 62 -6.09 1.76 15.61
N GLU A 63 -6.10 2.96 16.19
CA GLU A 63 -6.43 4.22 15.48
C GLU A 63 -5.53 4.42 14.26
N ASN A 64 -4.21 4.35 14.43
CA ASN A 64 -3.26 4.47 13.31
C ASN A 64 -3.51 3.41 12.23
N ALA A 65 -3.79 2.16 12.61
CA ALA A 65 -4.06 1.09 11.66
C ALA A 65 -5.35 1.35 10.86
N LEU A 66 -6.39 1.86 11.50
CA LEU A 66 -7.67 2.21 10.85
C LEU A 66 -7.56 3.46 9.99
N GLU A 67 -6.77 4.46 10.39
CA GLU A 67 -6.46 5.63 9.57
C GLU A 67 -5.64 5.25 8.33
N LEU A 68 -4.73 4.28 8.48
CA LEU A 68 -3.89 3.81 7.39
C LEU A 68 -4.57 2.78 6.49
N ALA A 69 -5.68 2.16 6.88
CA ALA A 69 -6.30 1.10 6.10
C ALA A 69 -6.88 1.63 4.77
N ASP A 70 -6.65 0.90 3.68
CA ASP A 70 -7.10 1.23 2.32
C ASP A 70 -7.20 -0.04 1.47
N GLY A 71 -8.43 -0.47 1.17
CA GLY A 71 -8.72 -1.66 0.38
C GLY A 71 -8.32 -1.60 -1.10
N ARG A 72 -7.78 -0.46 -1.59
CA ARG A 72 -7.26 -0.37 -2.97
C ARG A 72 -5.94 -1.11 -3.15
N ARG A 73 -5.15 -1.32 -2.09
CA ARG A 73 -3.84 -2.00 -2.19
C ARG A 73 -4.02 -3.49 -2.47
N GLU A 74 -3.35 -3.98 -3.50
CA GLU A 74 -3.61 -5.30 -4.07
C GLU A 74 -2.73 -6.39 -3.45
N SER A 75 -1.67 -6.00 -2.73
CA SER A 75 -0.73 -6.92 -2.10
C SER A 75 -0.30 -6.53 -0.69
N VAL A 76 0.19 -7.51 0.07
CA VAL A 76 0.83 -7.29 1.38
C VAL A 76 2.04 -6.36 1.24
N ALA A 77 2.79 -6.46 0.14
CA ALA A 77 3.96 -5.62 -0.11
C ALA A 77 3.58 -4.14 -0.27
N GLU A 78 2.52 -3.84 -1.02
CA GLU A 78 1.98 -2.48 -1.11
C GLU A 78 1.50 -1.97 0.26
N SER A 79 0.77 -2.81 1.00
CA SER A 79 0.27 -2.50 2.34
C SER A 79 1.40 -2.10 3.28
N VAL A 80 2.47 -2.91 3.31
CA VAL A 80 3.69 -2.62 4.08
C VAL A 80 4.38 -1.35 3.56
N CYS A 81 4.48 -1.14 2.24
CA CYS A 81 5.11 0.06 1.67
C CYS A 81 4.42 1.36 2.15
N ALA A 82 3.09 1.38 2.19
CA ALA A 82 2.33 2.50 2.71
C ALA A 82 2.53 2.72 4.23
N VAL A 83 2.64 1.65 5.02
CA VAL A 83 3.06 1.75 6.44
C VAL A 83 4.45 2.39 6.55
N ARG A 84 5.38 2.02 5.68
CA ARG A 84 6.72 2.62 5.65
C ARG A 84 6.69 4.09 5.22
N PHE A 85 5.81 4.50 4.31
CA PHE A 85 5.61 5.92 4.03
C PHE A 85 5.16 6.68 5.28
N TYR A 86 4.17 6.14 5.99
CA TYR A 86 3.67 6.70 7.24
C TYR A 86 4.76 6.84 8.32
N GLU A 87 5.52 5.76 8.57
CA GLU A 87 6.60 5.75 9.58
C GLU A 87 7.71 6.77 9.30
N PHE A 88 7.93 7.11 8.02
CA PHE A 88 8.94 8.09 7.59
C PHE A 88 8.35 9.48 7.34
N GLY A 89 7.06 9.70 7.64
CA GLY A 89 6.38 10.98 7.41
C GLY A 89 6.24 11.37 5.94
N ILE A 90 6.28 10.39 5.03
CA ILE A 90 6.09 10.60 3.60
C ILE A 90 4.58 10.60 3.30
N VAL A 91 4.08 11.74 2.83
CA VAL A 91 2.65 11.94 2.53
C VAL A 91 2.44 12.16 1.03
N GLY A 92 1.19 12.03 0.58
CA GLY A 92 0.79 12.40 -0.79
C GLY A 92 0.90 11.30 -1.85
N PHE A 93 1.36 10.09 -1.48
CA PHE A 93 1.27 8.93 -2.35
C PHE A 93 -0.13 8.33 -2.31
N LEU A 94 -0.78 8.27 -3.46
CA LEU A 94 -2.07 7.61 -3.64
C LEU A 94 -1.86 6.22 -4.26
N PRO A 95 -2.55 5.17 -3.77
CA PRO A 95 -2.41 3.83 -4.33
C PRO A 95 -3.21 3.66 -5.63
N GLN A 96 -2.78 2.72 -6.47
CA GLN A 96 -3.48 2.22 -7.66
C GLN A 96 -3.94 3.33 -8.65
N VAL A 97 -3.04 4.25 -8.97
CA VAL A 97 -3.33 5.43 -9.79
C VAL A 97 -3.15 5.14 -11.28
N ASN A 98 -4.11 5.55 -12.11
CA ASN A 98 -3.98 5.53 -13.56
C ASN A 98 -3.19 6.75 -14.05
N ILE A 99 -2.13 6.50 -14.81
CA ILE A 99 -1.29 7.54 -15.39
C ILE A 99 -1.67 7.74 -16.86
N PHE A 100 -1.71 8.99 -17.28
CA PHE A 100 -1.98 9.41 -18.65
C PHE A 100 -0.90 10.38 -19.12
N ASP A 101 -0.61 10.39 -20.42
CA ASP A 101 0.22 11.41 -21.03
C ASP A 101 -0.55 12.73 -21.25
N THR A 102 0.11 13.73 -21.83
CA THR A 102 -0.48 15.04 -22.13
C THR A 102 -1.59 14.98 -23.19
N ALA A 103 -1.59 13.95 -24.04
CA ALA A 103 -2.63 13.67 -25.02
C ALA A 103 -3.76 12.78 -24.46
N ARG A 104 -3.74 12.49 -23.15
CA ARG A 104 -4.69 11.61 -22.44
C ARG A 104 -4.66 10.15 -22.86
N ASN A 105 -3.58 9.69 -23.48
CA ASN A 105 -3.36 8.27 -23.68
C ASN A 105 -3.00 7.61 -22.34
N TRP A 106 -3.61 6.47 -22.06
CA TRP A 106 -3.34 5.72 -20.83
C TRP A 106 -1.96 5.06 -20.91
N LEU A 107 -1.09 5.40 -19.96
CA LEU A 107 0.26 4.85 -19.84
C LEU A 107 0.32 3.63 -18.92
N GLY A 108 -0.68 3.47 -18.06
CA GLY A 108 -0.78 2.35 -17.15
C GLY A 108 -1.30 2.72 -15.76
N ARG A 109 -1.65 1.69 -14.98
CA ARG A 109 -1.88 1.81 -13.53
C ARG A 109 -0.60 1.50 -12.77
N VAL A 110 -0.30 2.27 -11.73
CA VAL A 110 0.90 2.15 -10.90
C VAL A 110 0.52 1.92 -9.44
N ASP A 111 1.37 1.24 -8.68
CA ASP A 111 1.06 0.88 -7.28
C ASP A 111 0.89 2.10 -6.40
N PHE A 112 1.80 3.09 -6.48
CA PHE A 112 1.68 4.38 -5.80
C PHE A 112 2.12 5.54 -6.68
N CYS A 113 1.43 6.68 -6.57
CA CYS A 113 1.80 7.92 -7.26
C CYS A 113 1.68 9.13 -6.34
N HIS A 114 2.74 9.94 -6.28
CA HIS A 114 2.70 11.30 -5.79
C HIS A 114 2.60 12.25 -6.99
N GLU A 115 1.39 12.71 -7.29
CA GLU A 115 1.10 13.45 -8.53
C GLU A 115 1.89 14.76 -8.65
N LYS A 116 1.90 15.60 -7.60
CA LYS A 116 2.61 16.90 -7.60
C LYS A 116 4.13 16.76 -7.70
N ALA A 117 4.70 15.79 -6.97
CA ALA A 117 6.12 15.50 -7.01
C ALA A 117 6.50 14.70 -8.27
N LYS A 118 5.54 14.22 -9.07
CA LYS A 118 5.77 13.32 -10.21
C LYS A 118 6.68 12.15 -9.83
N ILE A 119 6.35 11.46 -8.73
CA ILE A 119 7.06 10.24 -8.30
C ILE A 119 6.09 9.07 -8.32
N ILE A 120 6.51 7.97 -8.91
CA ILE A 120 5.83 6.68 -8.89
C ILE A 120 6.66 5.72 -8.05
N VAL A 121 6.00 4.96 -7.18
CA VAL A 121 6.62 3.83 -6.47
C VAL A 121 5.89 2.55 -6.87
N GLU A 122 6.62 1.60 -7.46
CA GLU A 122 6.12 0.26 -7.79
C GLU A 122 6.73 -0.74 -6.80
N VAL A 123 5.91 -1.65 -6.26
CA VAL A 123 6.31 -2.60 -5.23
C VAL A 123 6.30 -4.02 -5.78
N ASP A 124 7.49 -4.53 -6.05
CA ASP A 124 7.67 -5.88 -6.58
C ASP A 124 7.55 -6.91 -5.44
N GLY A 125 6.44 -7.64 -5.44
CA GLY A 125 6.24 -8.81 -4.59
C GLY A 125 7.25 -9.92 -4.91
N MET A 126 7.57 -10.76 -3.92
CA MET A 126 8.41 -11.94 -4.14
C MET A 126 7.74 -12.87 -5.16
N GLY A 127 8.27 -12.93 -6.39
CA GLY A 127 7.86 -13.92 -7.39
C GLY A 127 7.22 -13.41 -8.68
N LYS A 128 7.13 -12.09 -8.94
CA LYS A 128 6.67 -11.60 -10.26
C LYS A 128 7.69 -11.80 -11.39
N TYR A 129 8.96 -12.05 -11.08
CA TYR A 129 9.97 -12.40 -12.09
C TYR A 129 9.86 -13.86 -12.51
N GLY A 130 9.15 -14.13 -13.61
CA GLY A 130 9.20 -15.43 -14.30
C GLY A 130 7.86 -16.15 -14.53
N LEU A 131 6.72 -15.52 -14.23
CA LEU A 131 5.39 -16.13 -14.45
C LEU A 131 4.65 -15.56 -15.68
N GLY A 132 5.37 -14.96 -16.62
CA GLY A 132 4.82 -14.65 -17.94
C GLY A 132 4.70 -15.92 -18.77
N SER A 133 3.49 -16.29 -19.18
CA SER A 133 3.24 -17.40 -20.13
C SER A 133 3.59 -17.02 -21.58
N GLY A 134 4.40 -15.98 -21.77
CA GLY A 134 4.69 -15.34 -23.06
C GLY A 134 6.18 -15.37 -23.45
N ASP A 135 6.50 -14.72 -24.55
CA ASP A 135 7.87 -14.52 -25.01
C ASP A 135 8.58 -13.49 -24.11
N PRO A 136 9.60 -13.90 -23.32
CA PRO A 136 10.27 -13.02 -22.37
C PRO A 136 10.86 -11.76 -23.00
N LYS A 137 11.27 -11.81 -24.29
CA LYS A 137 11.81 -10.64 -24.98
C LYS A 137 10.74 -9.56 -25.17
N LYS A 138 9.52 -9.95 -25.54
CA LYS A 138 8.41 -9.02 -25.75
C LYS A 138 7.92 -8.40 -24.45
N GLU A 139 7.96 -9.14 -23.35
CA GLU A 139 7.61 -8.61 -22.02
C GLU A 139 8.62 -7.54 -21.57
N ILE A 140 9.92 -7.82 -21.73
CA ILE A 140 10.99 -6.86 -21.43
C ILE A 140 10.87 -5.60 -22.31
N GLU A 141 10.59 -5.76 -23.61
CA GLU A 141 10.40 -4.61 -24.51
C GLU A 141 9.19 -3.76 -24.09
N LYS A 142 8.05 -4.37 -23.75
CA LYS A 142 6.87 -3.64 -23.26
C LYS A 142 7.16 -2.90 -21.96
N GLU A 143 7.88 -3.51 -21.04
CA GLU A 143 8.23 -2.89 -19.76
C GLU A 143 9.16 -1.69 -19.96
N LYS A 144 10.16 -1.81 -20.85
CA LYS A 144 11.03 -0.69 -21.23
C LYS A 144 10.28 0.46 -21.90
N LEU A 145 9.35 0.15 -22.80
CA LEU A 145 8.53 1.16 -23.47
C LEU A 145 7.63 1.89 -22.47
N ARG A 146 7.02 1.17 -21.52
CA ARG A 146 6.22 1.76 -20.44
C ARG A 146 7.07 2.68 -19.57
N GLU A 147 8.24 2.23 -19.13
CA GLU A 147 9.14 3.04 -18.30
C GLU A 147 9.59 4.31 -19.04
N SER A 148 9.91 4.18 -20.33
CA SER A 148 10.27 5.32 -21.18
C SER A 148 9.11 6.32 -21.30
N ALA A 149 7.87 5.83 -21.45
CA ALA A 149 6.68 6.69 -21.54
C ALA A 149 6.38 7.42 -20.22
N LEU A 150 6.51 6.73 -19.07
CA LEU A 150 6.33 7.35 -17.75
C LEU A 150 7.40 8.43 -17.50
N SER A 151 8.65 8.15 -17.88
CA SER A 151 9.75 9.12 -17.80
C SER A 151 9.52 10.32 -18.72
N ALA A 152 9.06 10.11 -19.96
CA ALA A 152 8.68 11.18 -20.87
C ALA A 152 7.52 12.05 -20.35
N ALA A 153 6.62 11.46 -19.55
CA ALA A 153 5.56 12.18 -18.83
C ALA A 153 6.05 12.90 -17.55
N GLY A 154 7.36 12.91 -17.30
CA GLY A 154 8.02 13.62 -16.21
C GLY A 154 8.08 12.86 -14.88
N TYR A 155 7.68 11.59 -14.85
CA TYR A 155 7.70 10.81 -13.63
C TYR A 155 9.07 10.19 -13.33
N LEU A 156 9.50 10.31 -12.07
CA LEU A 156 10.53 9.43 -11.51
C LEU A 156 9.88 8.14 -11.03
N VAL A 157 10.27 7.01 -11.60
CA VAL A 157 9.81 5.69 -11.17
C VAL A 157 10.83 5.07 -10.22
N ILE A 158 10.40 4.68 -9.03
CA ILE A 158 11.21 4.00 -8.00
C ILE A 158 10.61 2.60 -7.78
N ARG A 159 11.43 1.56 -7.96
CA ARG A 159 11.00 0.18 -7.71
C ARG A 159 11.53 -0.32 -6.39
N LEU A 160 10.66 -0.89 -5.57
CA LEU A 160 11.02 -1.49 -4.28
C LEU A 160 10.68 -2.97 -4.29
N THR A 161 11.69 -3.79 -4.05
CA THR A 161 11.49 -5.21 -3.74
C THR A 161 11.04 -5.38 -2.28
N TRP A 162 10.43 -6.52 -1.96
CA TRP A 162 10.08 -6.88 -0.58
C TRP A 162 11.22 -6.63 0.43
N ARG A 163 12.45 -7.06 0.12
CA ARG A 163 13.61 -6.87 1.01
C ARG A 163 13.97 -5.39 1.21
N GLN A 164 13.71 -4.55 0.22
CA GLN A 164 13.97 -3.12 0.27
C GLN A 164 12.96 -2.35 1.11
N LEU A 165 11.77 -2.90 1.38
CA LEU A 165 10.80 -2.28 2.29
C LEU A 165 11.34 -2.11 3.72
N TYR A 166 12.33 -2.93 4.11
CA TYR A 166 12.95 -2.90 5.44
C TYR A 166 14.23 -2.05 5.51
N ARG A 167 14.56 -1.31 4.44
CA ARG A 167 15.75 -0.47 4.33
C ARG A 167 15.41 1.00 4.52
N SER A 168 15.76 1.57 5.67
CA SER A 168 15.42 2.97 6.01
C SER A 168 16.03 3.99 5.04
N GLU A 169 17.21 3.71 4.51
CA GLU A 169 17.91 4.57 3.56
C GLU A 169 17.11 4.84 2.29
N LEU A 170 16.29 3.87 1.83
CA LEU A 170 15.48 4.02 0.64
C LEU A 170 14.28 4.95 0.88
N PHE A 171 13.67 4.88 2.07
CA PHE A 171 12.55 5.78 2.41
C PHE A 171 13.04 7.20 2.68
N HIS A 172 14.22 7.39 3.29
CA HIS A 172 14.86 8.71 3.33
C HIS A 172 15.15 9.26 1.93
N HIS A 173 15.59 8.41 1.00
CA HIS A 173 15.79 8.82 -0.39
C HIS A 173 14.48 9.26 -1.06
N ILE A 174 13.40 8.50 -0.88
CA ILE A 174 12.06 8.85 -1.41
C ILE A 174 11.57 10.17 -0.81
N LEU A 175 11.73 10.37 0.51
CA LEU A 175 11.36 11.62 1.18
C LEU A 175 12.11 12.82 0.59
N ASN A 176 13.43 12.71 0.44
CA ASN A 176 14.27 13.77 -0.11
C ASN A 176 13.95 14.06 -1.59
N ALA A 177 13.73 13.01 -2.39
CA ALA A 177 13.33 13.13 -3.78
C ALA A 177 11.97 13.84 -3.92
N THR A 178 11.03 13.52 -3.02
CA THR A 178 9.71 14.14 -2.96
C THR A 178 9.83 15.63 -2.64
N ALA A 179 10.56 15.99 -1.58
CA ALA A 179 10.78 17.38 -1.17
C ALA A 179 11.44 18.21 -2.28
N THR A 180 12.49 17.68 -2.92
CA THR A 180 13.22 18.36 -4.00
C THR A 180 12.33 18.64 -5.21
N ARG A 181 11.47 17.68 -5.58
CA ARG A 181 10.56 17.88 -6.73
C ARG A 181 9.40 18.80 -6.41
N LEU A 182 8.92 18.82 -5.18
CA LEU A 182 7.89 19.77 -4.75
C LEU A 182 8.39 21.22 -4.67
N SER A 183 9.69 21.43 -4.41
CA SER A 183 10.27 22.78 -4.41
C SER A 183 10.67 23.29 -5.80
N SER A 184 10.71 22.40 -6.80
CA SER A 184 11.16 22.71 -8.16
C SER A 184 10.00 22.90 -9.16
N ASN A 185 8.77 22.65 -8.72
CA ASN A 185 7.51 22.81 -9.47
C ASN A 185 6.71 24.00 -8.92
#